data_AF-A0A9W9N181-F1
#
_entry.id   AF-A0A9W9N181-F1
#
_cell.length_a   1.000
_cell.length_b   1.000
_cell.length_c   1.000
_cell.angle_alpha   90.00
_cell.angle_beta   90.00
_cell.angle_gamma   90.00
#
_symmetry.space_group_name_H-M   'P 1'
#
loop_
_entity.id
_entity.type
_entity.pdbx_description
1 polymer ?
#
loop_
_entity_poly.entity_id
_entity_poly.type
_entity_poly.pdbx_seq_one_letter_code
_entity_poly.pdbx_strand_id
1 'polypeptide(L)'
;MVTKAVSHSLSSSWTSISKWIANISITQAIQSASRQPSTARPYHAAVWPSYGITTPVPDQPGSPKSPFRFETGYALCAKRPSRPFPPPFLSPPSSSFSDPLTTHGLSQDKRLSVNGELIRGLNNGDDAIIVAENFIGVDDGVGAWATKPRGHAALWSRLLLHFWALEVEKNVDHSMPSLDPVGYLQYAYEETLQATTSPTEWLGTTTSATAILHWNKEQDGTQKPLLYVTNLGDLALVRLSHAAWHKQYRHPRKDAVLSKIAVQEDDVVLALSDGVMDNLWEHEVLKVVMDSIVTWEGERAEPKNAAKHPHLSDDRNVYVARELLDAALTIAQDPFAESPFMEKAVEEGLAIEGGKMDDISVVVASCKKSDG
;
A
#
# COMPACT_ATOMS: atom_id res chain seq x y z
N MET A 1 -5.66 -60.44 50.46
CA MET A 1 -4.70 -60.12 49.37
C MET A 1 -5.47 -60.04 48.07
N VAL A 2 -5.55 -58.83 47.51
CA VAL A 2 -5.86 -58.44 46.12
C VAL A 2 -7.23 -58.82 45.52
N THR A 3 -8.09 -57.80 45.43
CA THR A 3 -9.31 -57.70 44.61
C THR A 3 -9.02 -57.13 43.21
N LYS A 4 -9.83 -57.54 42.23
CA LYS A 4 -9.87 -57.10 40.82
C LYS A 4 -10.65 -55.78 40.66
N ALA A 5 -10.15 -54.88 39.81
CA ALA A 5 -10.90 -53.83 39.08
C ALA A 5 -9.99 -53.39 37.90
N VAL A 6 -10.28 -53.72 36.65
CA VAL A 6 -11.13 -53.03 35.65
C VAL A 6 -10.74 -51.56 35.38
N SER A 7 -10.48 -51.35 34.10
CA SER A 7 -10.07 -50.21 33.29
C SER A 7 -10.85 -48.90 33.45
N HIS A 8 -10.14 -47.77 33.34
CA HIS A 8 -10.18 -46.84 32.19
C HIS A 8 -9.43 -45.56 32.57
N SER A 9 -8.31 -45.26 31.90
CA SER A 9 -7.68 -43.94 31.94
C SER A 9 -7.69 -43.33 30.54
N LEU A 10 -8.38 -42.19 30.43
CA LEU A 10 -8.19 -41.20 29.38
C LEU A 10 -6.81 -40.57 29.56
N SER A 11 -6.00 -40.54 28.51
CA SER A 11 -4.95 -39.53 28.36
C SER A 11 -4.66 -39.28 26.89
N SER A 12 -5.00 -38.07 26.48
CA SER A 12 -4.46 -37.31 25.36
C SER A 12 -2.94 -37.45 25.20
N SER A 13 -2.47 -37.66 23.97
CA SER A 13 -1.08 -37.39 23.60
C SER A 13 -1.02 -36.57 22.31
N TRP A 14 -0.74 -35.29 22.50
CA TRP A 14 -0.04 -34.45 21.53
C TRP A 14 1.37 -35.01 21.30
N THR A 15 1.72 -35.30 20.05
CA THR A 15 3.07 -35.48 19.46
C THR A 15 2.83 -36.10 18.07
N SER A 16 3.41 -35.73 16.94
CA SER A 16 4.68 -35.06 16.67
C SER A 16 4.64 -34.61 15.20
N ILE A 17 4.76 -33.31 14.93
CA ILE A 17 5.07 -32.79 13.59
C ILE A 17 6.60 -32.67 13.53
N SER A 18 7.26 -33.68 12.98
CA SER A 18 8.68 -33.58 12.56
C SER A 18 9.02 -34.77 11.66
N LYS A 19 9.35 -34.51 10.39
CA LYS A 19 10.21 -35.28 9.47
C LYS A 19 9.69 -35.13 8.04
N TRP A 20 10.24 -34.21 7.25
CA TRP A 20 10.41 -34.36 5.79
C TRP A 20 11.48 -33.39 5.29
N ILE A 21 12.75 -33.70 5.60
CA ILE A 21 13.92 -33.31 4.79
C ILE A 21 14.78 -34.57 4.69
N ALA A 22 14.83 -35.18 3.50
CA ALA A 22 16.00 -35.90 2.99
C ALA A 22 15.70 -36.54 1.62
N ASN A 23 16.64 -36.29 0.70
CA ASN A 23 17.09 -37.15 -0.40
C ASN A 23 16.22 -37.29 -1.66
N ILE A 24 16.64 -36.59 -2.73
CA ILE A 24 16.72 -37.18 -4.08
C ILE A 24 18.04 -36.73 -4.72
N SER A 25 19.00 -37.67 -4.82
CA SER A 25 20.10 -37.63 -5.78
C SER A 25 19.77 -38.62 -6.89
N ILE A 26 19.69 -38.16 -8.14
CA ILE A 26 19.76 -39.03 -9.32
C ILE A 26 20.65 -38.35 -10.38
N THR A 27 21.79 -38.98 -10.66
CA THR A 27 22.70 -38.72 -11.77
C THR A 27 22.44 -39.71 -12.91
N GLN A 28 22.49 -39.19 -14.15
CA GLN A 28 22.86 -39.80 -15.45
C GLN A 28 21.90 -39.31 -16.55
N ALA A 29 22.28 -39.03 -17.80
CA ALA A 29 23.54 -38.76 -18.47
C ALA A 29 23.18 -38.15 -19.85
N ILE A 30 24.14 -37.43 -20.42
CA ILE A 30 24.09 -36.55 -21.60
C ILE A 30 23.76 -37.28 -22.92
N GLN A 31 22.96 -36.66 -23.79
CA GLN A 31 23.16 -36.72 -25.25
C GLN A 31 23.07 -35.32 -25.87
N SER A 32 24.07 -35.02 -26.67
CA SER A 32 24.45 -33.74 -27.24
C SER A 32 23.63 -33.34 -28.47
N ALA A 33 23.13 -32.10 -28.49
CA ALA A 33 22.84 -31.37 -29.73
C ALA A 33 23.22 -29.89 -29.53
N SER A 34 24.26 -29.46 -30.24
CA SER A 34 24.78 -28.10 -30.23
C SER A 34 23.76 -27.12 -30.81
N ARG A 35 23.23 -26.22 -29.98
CA ARG A 35 22.64 -24.95 -30.43
C ARG A 35 23.32 -23.81 -29.69
N GLN A 36 23.75 -22.84 -30.49
CA GLN A 36 24.43 -21.60 -30.13
C GLN A 36 23.78 -20.91 -28.92
N PRO A 37 24.54 -20.31 -28.00
CA PRO A 37 23.96 -19.57 -26.89
C PRO A 37 23.28 -18.32 -27.43
N SER A 38 21.95 -18.32 -27.49
CA SER A 38 21.22 -17.07 -27.53
C SER A 38 21.52 -16.34 -26.22
N THR A 39 21.99 -15.11 -26.34
CA THR A 39 22.17 -14.21 -25.20
C THR A 39 20.81 -13.89 -24.62
N ALA A 40 20.32 -14.77 -23.74
CA ALA A 40 19.21 -14.48 -22.86
C ALA A 40 19.65 -13.34 -21.93
N ARG A 41 19.35 -12.11 -22.33
CA ARG A 41 19.41 -10.96 -21.42
C ARG A 41 18.54 -11.32 -20.22
N PRO A 42 19.05 -11.28 -18.98
CA PRO A 42 18.19 -11.40 -17.81
C PRO A 42 17.19 -10.26 -17.87
N TYR A 43 15.90 -10.57 -17.92
CA TYR A 43 14.85 -9.58 -17.70
C TYR A 43 14.87 -9.18 -16.21
N HIS A 44 15.74 -8.24 -15.85
CA HIS A 44 15.57 -7.46 -14.63
C HIS A 44 14.42 -6.47 -14.86
N ALA A 45 13.18 -6.93 -14.66
CA ALA A 45 12.02 -6.04 -14.62
C ALA A 45 12.13 -5.15 -13.37
N ALA A 46 11.91 -3.85 -13.55
CA ALA A 46 12.22 -2.77 -12.62
C ALA A 46 11.60 -2.95 -11.21
N VAL A 47 12.48 -2.95 -10.20
CA VAL A 47 12.19 -2.83 -8.75
C VAL A 47 12.63 -1.42 -8.27
N TRP A 48 12.80 -0.49 -9.22
CA TRP A 48 13.30 0.86 -8.93
C TRP A 48 12.24 1.67 -8.19
N PRO A 49 12.63 2.52 -7.22
CA PRO A 49 11.71 3.42 -6.58
C PRO A 49 10.95 4.26 -7.61
N SER A 50 9.63 4.32 -7.50
CA SER A 50 8.78 5.18 -8.31
C SER A 50 8.15 6.25 -7.41
N TYR A 51 7.90 7.43 -7.96
CA TYR A 51 7.34 8.54 -7.22
C TYR A 51 6.53 9.44 -8.14
N GLY A 52 5.62 10.21 -7.56
CA GLY A 52 4.77 11.13 -8.31
C GLY A 52 3.83 11.92 -7.40
N ILE A 53 3.08 12.83 -8.01
CA ILE A 53 2.14 13.70 -7.27
C ILE A 53 0.75 13.08 -7.17
N THR A 54 0.26 12.42 -8.23
CA THR A 54 -1.09 11.85 -8.28
C THR A 54 -1.09 10.50 -8.95
N THR A 55 -2.06 9.65 -8.60
CA THR A 55 -2.28 8.39 -9.32
C THR A 55 -3.14 8.62 -10.56
N PRO A 56 -3.03 7.79 -11.61
CA PRO A 56 -3.86 7.96 -12.81
C PRO A 56 -5.36 7.87 -12.47
N VAL A 57 -6.11 8.91 -12.85
CA VAL A 57 -7.58 8.95 -12.78
C VAL A 57 -8.10 9.12 -14.22
N PRO A 58 -9.21 8.47 -14.61
CA PRO A 58 -9.85 8.77 -15.89
C PRO A 58 -10.25 10.25 -15.98
N ASP A 59 -10.17 10.84 -17.16
CA ASP A 59 -10.61 12.23 -17.38
C ASP A 59 -12.07 12.41 -16.95
N GLN A 60 -12.30 13.04 -15.79
CA GLN A 60 -13.63 13.44 -15.33
C GLN A 60 -13.82 14.95 -15.56
N PRO A 61 -14.84 15.36 -16.32
CA PRO A 61 -15.17 16.77 -16.44
C PRO A 61 -15.83 17.30 -15.16
N GLY A 62 -15.14 18.19 -14.46
CA GLY A 62 -15.74 19.16 -13.54
C GLY A 62 -16.23 18.61 -12.20
N SER A 63 -15.33 18.07 -11.38
CA SER A 63 -15.63 17.88 -9.96
C SER A 63 -15.96 19.23 -9.30
N PRO A 64 -16.99 19.30 -8.43
CA PRO A 64 -17.28 20.53 -7.71
C PRO A 64 -16.07 20.93 -6.86
N LYS A 65 -15.63 22.19 -6.98
CA LYS A 65 -14.46 22.68 -6.25
C LYS A 65 -14.74 22.69 -4.74
N SER A 66 -14.15 21.74 -4.02
CA SER A 66 -14.00 21.80 -2.57
C SER A 66 -13.24 23.07 -2.17
N PRO A 67 -13.58 23.73 -1.04
CA PRO A 67 -12.76 24.81 -0.48
C PRO A 67 -11.39 24.33 0.03
N PHE A 68 -11.21 23.02 0.22
CA PHE A 68 -9.94 22.42 0.62
C PHE A 68 -9.58 21.22 -0.27
N ARG A 69 -8.30 21.10 -0.60
CA ARG A 69 -7.73 20.00 -1.38
C ARG A 69 -6.45 19.50 -0.73
N PHE A 70 -6.03 18.31 -1.09
CA PHE A 70 -4.69 17.81 -0.83
C PHE A 70 -3.76 18.23 -1.96
N GLU A 71 -2.62 18.81 -1.60
CA GLU A 71 -1.40 18.68 -2.39
C GLU A 71 -0.73 17.38 -1.98
N THR A 72 -0.26 16.58 -2.93
CA THR A 72 0.09 15.18 -2.66
C THR A 72 1.41 14.78 -3.30
N GLY A 73 2.05 13.78 -2.70
CA GLY A 73 3.24 13.14 -3.21
C GLY A 73 3.32 11.71 -2.71
N TYR A 74 3.83 10.80 -3.52
CA TYR A 74 4.06 9.41 -3.13
C TYR A 74 5.44 8.94 -3.56
N ALA A 75 5.95 7.91 -2.86
CA ALA A 75 7.13 7.17 -3.21
C ALA A 75 6.91 5.68 -2.90
N LEU A 76 7.34 4.81 -3.80
CA LEU A 76 7.03 3.38 -3.80
C LEU A 76 8.30 2.58 -4.11
N CYS A 77 8.56 1.53 -3.35
CA CYS A 77 9.58 0.53 -3.67
C CYS A 77 9.04 -0.85 -3.33
N ALA A 78 8.85 -1.67 -4.35
CA ALA A 78 8.41 -3.04 -4.16
C ALA A 78 9.61 -3.88 -3.71
N LYS A 79 9.42 -4.83 -2.81
CA LYS A 79 10.39 -5.88 -2.53
C LYS A 79 10.60 -6.79 -3.73
N ARG A 80 9.53 -7.06 -4.47
CA ARG A 80 9.54 -7.94 -5.64
C ARG A 80 8.39 -7.60 -6.60
N PRO A 81 8.50 -7.96 -7.89
CA PRO A 81 7.38 -7.85 -8.81
C PRO A 81 6.16 -8.65 -8.33
N SER A 82 4.97 -8.06 -8.49
CA SER A 82 3.71 -8.70 -8.17
C SER A 82 3.42 -9.90 -9.09
N ARG A 83 2.58 -10.82 -8.63
CA ARG A 83 2.04 -11.85 -9.52
C ARG A 83 1.23 -11.15 -10.64
N PRO A 84 1.41 -11.53 -11.92
CA PRO A 84 0.60 -10.99 -12.99
C PRO A 84 -0.88 -11.22 -12.73
N PHE A 85 -1.68 -10.17 -12.88
CA PHE A 85 -3.11 -10.24 -12.60
C PHE A 85 -3.79 -11.28 -13.50
N PRO A 86 -4.74 -12.06 -12.99
CA PRO A 86 -5.43 -13.04 -13.80
C PRO A 86 -6.46 -12.35 -14.72
N PRO A 87 -6.90 -13.00 -15.82
CA PRO A 87 -8.12 -12.60 -16.51
C PRO A 87 -9.32 -12.61 -15.53
N PRO A 88 -10.27 -11.68 -15.66
CA PRO A 88 -10.44 -10.67 -16.71
C PRO A 88 -9.68 -9.35 -16.46
N PHE A 89 -8.93 -9.21 -15.37
CA PHE A 89 -8.35 -7.94 -14.93
C PHE A 89 -7.23 -7.42 -15.85
N LEU A 90 -6.49 -8.32 -16.51
CA LEU A 90 -5.61 -7.97 -17.63
C LEU A 90 -6.37 -7.96 -18.96
N SER A 91 -6.37 -6.82 -19.64
CA SER A 91 -6.68 -6.79 -21.07
C SER A 91 -5.52 -7.41 -21.86
N PRO A 92 -5.70 -8.47 -22.67
CA PRO A 92 -4.71 -8.84 -23.67
C PRO A 92 -4.46 -7.62 -24.56
N PRO A 93 -3.21 -7.36 -25.02
CA PRO A 93 -3.01 -6.37 -26.06
C PRO A 93 -3.91 -6.74 -27.23
N SER A 94 -4.74 -5.79 -27.69
CA SER A 94 -5.57 -5.96 -28.88
C SER A 94 -4.69 -6.50 -29.99
N SER A 95 -5.03 -7.67 -30.53
CA SER A 95 -4.33 -8.28 -31.67
C SER A 95 -4.54 -7.42 -32.92
N SER A 96 -3.73 -6.38 -33.08
CA SER A 96 -3.58 -5.65 -34.32
C SER A 96 -2.09 -5.46 -34.59
N PHE A 97 -1.55 -6.41 -35.35
CA PHE A 97 -0.19 -6.39 -35.88
C PHE A 97 -0.10 -5.35 -37.01
N SER A 98 -0.13 -4.06 -36.67
CA SER A 98 0.29 -2.99 -37.58
C SER A 98 0.30 -1.64 -36.86
N ASP A 99 1.26 -1.45 -35.95
CA ASP A 99 1.81 -0.11 -35.71
C ASP A 99 3.30 -0.22 -35.37
N PRO A 100 4.19 -0.27 -36.38
CA PRO A 100 5.62 -0.14 -36.15
C PRO A 100 5.94 1.35 -35.99
N LEU A 101 6.42 1.72 -34.80
CA LEU A 101 7.00 3.02 -34.42
C LEU A 101 6.03 4.06 -33.82
N THR A 102 5.39 3.73 -32.69
CA THR A 102 5.04 4.75 -31.69
C THR A 102 5.40 4.25 -30.27
N THR A 103 6.42 4.88 -29.68
CA THR A 103 6.76 4.88 -28.23
C THR A 103 6.47 3.61 -27.41
N HIS A 104 7.39 2.65 -27.49
CA HIS A 104 7.62 1.71 -26.40
C HIS A 104 8.14 2.47 -25.17
N GLY A 105 7.28 2.73 -24.18
CA GLY A 105 7.66 3.33 -22.90
C GLY A 105 6.79 2.82 -21.74
N LEU A 106 7.38 1.99 -20.88
CA LEU A 106 7.26 2.07 -19.41
C LEU A 106 5.89 2.41 -18.81
N SER A 107 4.83 1.63 -19.07
CA SER A 107 3.62 1.71 -18.23
C SER A 107 3.44 0.40 -17.47
N GLN A 108 3.64 0.46 -16.15
CA GLN A 108 3.18 -0.56 -15.19
C GLN A 108 1.65 -0.75 -15.26
N ASP A 109 0.92 0.22 -15.84
CA ASP A 109 -0.52 0.17 -16.08
C ASP A 109 -0.85 -0.12 -17.55
N LYS A 110 -0.73 -1.39 -17.96
CA LYS A 110 -1.52 -1.90 -19.09
C LYS A 110 -2.99 -1.91 -18.68
N ARG A 111 -3.63 -0.73 -18.75
CA ARG A 111 -5.07 -0.42 -18.58
C ARG A 111 -5.88 -1.58 -18.03
N LEU A 112 -5.67 -1.86 -16.74
CA LEU A 112 -6.45 -2.81 -15.99
C LEU A 112 -7.87 -2.28 -15.93
N SER A 113 -8.84 -3.13 -16.21
CA SER A 113 -10.24 -2.76 -16.08
C SER A 113 -11.02 -3.84 -15.37
N VAL A 114 -12.02 -3.41 -14.61
CA VAL A 114 -13.01 -4.27 -13.99
C VAL A 114 -14.38 -3.68 -14.34
N ASN A 115 -15.31 -4.52 -14.79
CA ASN A 115 -16.64 -4.10 -15.24
C ASN A 115 -16.65 -3.00 -16.32
N GLY A 116 -15.57 -2.87 -17.11
CA GLY A 116 -15.44 -1.85 -18.16
C GLY A 116 -14.89 -0.50 -17.69
N GLU A 117 -14.63 -0.33 -16.40
CA GLU A 117 -13.99 0.86 -15.84
C GLU A 117 -12.50 0.63 -15.57
N LEU A 118 -11.69 1.68 -15.73
CA LEU A 118 -10.26 1.61 -15.39
C LEU A 118 -10.07 1.53 -13.88
N ILE A 119 -9.27 0.55 -13.45
CA ILE A 119 -8.90 0.38 -12.05
C ILE A 119 -8.09 1.60 -11.60
N ARG A 120 -8.52 2.25 -10.51
CA ARG A 120 -7.93 3.48 -9.94
C ARG A 120 -6.71 3.17 -9.09
N GLY A 121 -5.70 4.06 -9.05
CA GLY A 121 -4.53 4.00 -8.17
C GLY A 121 -3.27 3.42 -8.84
N LEU A 122 -2.29 2.95 -8.06
CA LEU A 122 -1.11 2.19 -8.54
C LEU A 122 -0.86 0.91 -7.74
N ASN A 123 -0.11 -0.04 -8.31
CA ASN A 123 0.40 -1.23 -7.62
C ASN A 123 1.88 -1.06 -7.24
N ASN A 124 2.26 -1.53 -6.05
CA ASN A 124 3.65 -1.59 -5.58
C ASN A 124 3.93 -2.97 -4.96
N GLY A 125 4.32 -3.95 -5.78
CA GLY A 125 4.39 -5.33 -5.30
C GLY A 125 3.01 -5.85 -4.91
N ASP A 126 2.85 -6.34 -3.69
CA ASP A 126 1.58 -6.77 -3.12
C ASP A 126 0.76 -5.59 -2.53
N ASP A 127 1.34 -4.38 -2.40
CA ASP A 127 0.65 -3.15 -2.03
C ASP A 127 -0.12 -2.50 -3.19
N ALA A 128 -1.08 -1.66 -2.83
CA ALA A 128 -1.72 -0.69 -3.71
C ALA A 128 -1.81 0.69 -3.04
N ILE A 129 -1.69 1.75 -3.84
CA ILE A 129 -1.89 3.13 -3.38
C ILE A 129 -2.89 3.88 -4.25
N ILE A 130 -3.52 4.90 -3.68
CA ILE A 130 -4.32 5.87 -4.43
C ILE A 130 -4.08 7.27 -3.88
N VAL A 131 -3.98 8.22 -4.79
CA VAL A 131 -3.70 9.62 -4.48
C VAL A 131 -4.58 10.48 -5.37
N ALA A 132 -5.45 11.27 -4.74
CA ALA A 132 -6.37 12.21 -5.36
C ALA A 132 -6.44 13.52 -4.57
N GLU A 133 -7.15 14.52 -5.10
CA GLU A 133 -7.24 15.86 -4.49
C GLU A 133 -8.03 15.90 -3.18
N ASN A 134 -8.90 14.93 -2.91
CA ASN A 134 -9.74 14.92 -1.71
C ASN A 134 -9.68 13.59 -0.95
N PHE A 135 -8.90 12.61 -1.41
CA PHE A 135 -8.70 11.36 -0.70
C PHE A 135 -7.37 10.71 -1.06
N ILE A 136 -6.86 9.92 -0.12
CA ILE A 136 -5.64 9.12 -0.28
C ILE A 136 -5.86 7.75 0.37
N GLY A 137 -5.07 6.77 -0.03
CA GLY A 137 -5.07 5.47 0.65
C GLY A 137 -3.91 4.57 0.27
N VAL A 138 -3.62 3.64 1.17
CA VAL A 138 -2.65 2.56 1.02
C VAL A 138 -3.32 1.27 1.49
N ASP A 139 -3.21 0.22 0.70
CA ASP A 139 -3.68 -1.12 1.01
C ASP A 139 -2.49 -2.09 0.87
N ASP A 140 -2.18 -2.87 1.90
CA ASP A 140 -1.09 -3.86 1.88
C ASP A 140 -1.67 -5.28 1.82
N GLY A 141 -1.37 -5.94 0.69
CA GLY A 141 -1.80 -7.30 0.41
C GLY A 141 -0.94 -8.33 1.15
N VAL A 142 -1.58 -9.21 1.92
CA VAL A 142 -0.87 -10.21 2.72
C VAL A 142 -0.07 -11.19 1.85
N GLY A 143 1.26 -11.00 1.79
CA GLY A 143 2.16 -11.73 0.90
C GLY A 143 2.15 -13.26 1.03
N ALA A 144 1.70 -13.81 2.17
CA ALA A 144 1.55 -15.25 2.39
C ALA A 144 0.63 -15.92 1.35
N TRP A 145 -0.31 -15.18 0.77
CA TRP A 145 -1.18 -15.68 -0.30
C TRP A 145 -0.42 -16.08 -1.56
N ALA A 146 0.77 -15.52 -1.82
CA ALA A 146 1.58 -15.90 -2.98
C ALA A 146 2.01 -17.38 -2.97
N THR A 147 1.99 -18.04 -1.80
CA THR A 147 2.27 -19.47 -1.64
C THR A 147 1.10 -20.37 -2.07
N LYS A 148 -0.10 -19.82 -2.22
CA LYS A 148 -1.31 -20.57 -2.60
C LYS A 148 -1.49 -20.49 -4.13
N PRO A 149 -1.87 -21.59 -4.81
CA PRO A 149 -2.06 -21.56 -6.27
C PRO A 149 -3.02 -20.48 -6.75
N ARG A 150 -4.09 -20.22 -5.99
CA ARG A 150 -5.13 -19.21 -6.27
C ARG A 150 -4.98 -17.95 -5.42
N GLY A 151 -3.89 -17.80 -4.67
CA GLY A 151 -3.69 -16.64 -3.83
C GLY A 151 -3.15 -15.46 -4.63
N HIS A 152 -3.70 -14.26 -4.40
CA HIS A 152 -3.35 -13.06 -5.14
C HIS A 152 -3.46 -11.80 -4.26
N ALA A 153 -2.45 -11.55 -3.43
CA ALA A 153 -2.37 -10.41 -2.53
C ALA A 153 -2.49 -9.06 -3.27
N ALA A 154 -1.63 -8.82 -4.26
CA ALA A 154 -1.67 -7.62 -5.10
C ALA A 154 -3.00 -7.34 -5.81
N LEU A 155 -3.85 -8.36 -6.03
CA LEU A 155 -5.16 -8.17 -6.68
C LEU A 155 -6.18 -7.71 -5.63
N TRP A 156 -6.11 -8.25 -4.43
CA TRP A 156 -7.00 -7.90 -3.33
C TRP A 156 -6.77 -6.48 -2.83
N SER A 157 -5.52 -6.08 -2.57
CA SER A 157 -5.17 -4.70 -2.22
C SER A 157 -5.62 -3.72 -3.31
N ARG A 158 -5.37 -4.10 -4.57
CA ARG A 158 -5.71 -3.28 -5.73
C ARG A 158 -7.21 -3.07 -5.94
N LEU A 159 -8.01 -4.13 -5.83
CA LEU A 159 -9.46 -4.06 -6.04
C LEU A 159 -10.18 -3.40 -4.86
N LEU A 160 -9.76 -3.66 -3.62
CA LEU A 160 -10.37 -3.04 -2.46
C LEU A 160 -10.23 -1.52 -2.53
N LEU A 161 -9.00 -1.03 -2.74
CA LEU A 161 -8.74 0.39 -2.86
C LEU A 161 -9.46 1.02 -4.07
N HIS A 162 -9.57 0.30 -5.18
CA HIS A 162 -10.30 0.75 -6.36
C HIS A 162 -11.80 0.94 -6.09
N PHE A 163 -12.48 -0.08 -5.56
CA PHE A 163 -13.92 0.02 -5.30
C PHE A 163 -14.23 1.01 -4.19
N TRP A 164 -13.33 1.14 -3.21
CA TRP A 164 -13.44 2.19 -2.18
C TRP A 164 -13.37 3.58 -2.82
N ALA A 165 -12.42 3.81 -3.73
CA ALA A 165 -12.30 5.08 -4.44
C ALA A 165 -13.54 5.41 -5.27
N LEU A 166 -14.16 4.42 -5.93
CA LEU A 166 -15.41 4.62 -6.66
C LEU A 166 -16.56 5.05 -5.74
N GLU A 167 -16.67 4.45 -4.56
CA GLU A 167 -17.68 4.87 -3.57
C GLU A 167 -17.38 6.27 -3.01
N VAL A 168 -16.11 6.64 -2.83
CA VAL A 168 -15.73 8.00 -2.47
C VAL A 168 -16.12 8.99 -3.57
N GLU A 169 -15.72 8.74 -4.82
CA GLU A 169 -16.05 9.59 -5.98
C GLU A 169 -17.57 9.77 -6.16
N LYS A 170 -18.35 8.72 -5.88
CA LYS A 170 -19.82 8.72 -6.04
C LYS A 170 -20.56 9.43 -4.90
N ASN A 171 -20.08 9.30 -3.66
CA ASN A 171 -20.83 9.72 -2.48
C ASN A 171 -20.27 10.99 -1.82
N VAL A 172 -19.01 11.34 -2.08
CA VAL A 172 -18.40 12.57 -1.56
C VAL A 172 -18.72 13.72 -2.52
N ASP A 173 -19.99 14.11 -2.53
CA ASP A 173 -20.38 15.45 -2.96
C ASP A 173 -20.26 16.40 -1.76
N HIS A 174 -19.65 17.57 -1.97
CA HIS A 174 -19.41 18.60 -0.96
C HIS A 174 -20.69 19.20 -0.37
N SER A 175 -21.87 18.75 -0.84
CA SER A 175 -23.19 19.09 -0.31
C SER A 175 -23.65 18.19 0.86
N MET A 176 -23.05 17.00 1.05
CA MET A 176 -23.47 16.05 2.08
C MET A 176 -22.94 16.42 3.47
N PRO A 177 -23.80 16.47 4.51
CA PRO A 177 -23.40 16.89 5.86
C PRO A 177 -22.52 15.88 6.60
N SER A 178 -22.53 14.61 6.19
CA SER A 178 -21.72 13.55 6.80
C SER A 178 -21.44 12.42 5.83
N LEU A 179 -20.25 11.85 5.92
CA LEU A 179 -19.82 10.69 5.14
C LEU A 179 -19.98 9.40 5.97
N ASP A 180 -20.08 8.26 5.27
CA ASP A 180 -20.01 6.92 5.85
C ASP A 180 -18.81 6.11 5.30
N PRO A 181 -17.55 6.46 5.68
CA PRO A 181 -16.36 5.79 5.16
C PRO A 181 -16.30 4.29 5.48
N VAL A 182 -16.85 3.85 6.62
CA VAL A 182 -16.93 2.43 6.99
C VAL A 182 -17.91 1.71 6.06
N GLY A 183 -19.03 2.34 5.73
CA GLY A 183 -19.94 1.88 4.69
C GLY A 183 -19.24 1.73 3.34
N TYR A 184 -18.52 2.77 2.88
CA TYR A 184 -17.79 2.73 1.61
C TYR A 184 -16.77 1.58 1.56
N LEU A 185 -16.00 1.38 2.64
CA LEU A 185 -15.04 0.28 2.74
C LEU A 185 -15.72 -1.09 2.78
N GLN A 186 -16.89 -1.21 3.42
CA GLN A 186 -17.67 -2.43 3.41
C GLN A 186 -18.19 -2.77 2.00
N TYR A 187 -18.74 -1.80 1.28
CA TYR A 187 -19.17 -2.00 -0.10
C TYR A 187 -18.00 -2.40 -0.99
N ALA A 188 -16.85 -1.73 -0.84
CA ALA A 188 -15.63 -2.07 -1.55
C ALA A 188 -15.16 -3.51 -1.29
N TYR A 189 -15.26 -3.98 -0.05
CA TYR A 189 -14.95 -5.35 0.33
C TYR A 189 -15.90 -6.37 -0.32
N GLU A 190 -17.20 -6.09 -0.32
CA GLU A 190 -18.20 -6.96 -0.95
C GLU A 190 -18.01 -7.05 -2.47
N GLU A 191 -17.75 -5.93 -3.14
CA GLU A 191 -17.45 -5.89 -4.57
C GLU A 191 -16.12 -6.59 -4.90
N THR A 192 -15.09 -6.43 -4.05
CA THR A 192 -13.82 -7.16 -4.19
C THR A 192 -14.05 -8.66 -4.08
N LEU A 193 -14.84 -9.11 -3.11
CA LEU A 193 -15.18 -10.51 -2.94
C LEU A 193 -15.94 -11.03 -4.18
N GLN A 194 -16.90 -10.27 -4.68
CA GLN A 194 -17.67 -10.65 -5.87
C GLN A 194 -16.78 -10.74 -7.12
N ALA A 195 -15.95 -9.73 -7.37
CA ALA A 195 -15.02 -9.68 -8.51
C ALA A 195 -13.98 -10.79 -8.45
N THR A 196 -13.55 -11.18 -7.25
CA THR A 196 -12.56 -12.24 -7.06
C THR A 196 -13.17 -13.63 -6.94
N THR A 197 -14.48 -13.81 -6.85
CA THR A 197 -15.13 -15.14 -6.71
C THR A 197 -15.60 -15.72 -8.05
N SER A 198 -16.04 -14.88 -8.99
CA SER A 198 -16.61 -15.32 -10.28
C SER A 198 -15.93 -14.59 -11.45
N PRO A 199 -15.57 -15.28 -12.55
CA PRO A 199 -15.81 -16.69 -12.88
C PRO A 199 -14.79 -17.66 -12.28
N THR A 200 -13.70 -17.14 -11.71
CA THR A 200 -12.64 -17.93 -11.06
C THR A 200 -12.37 -17.31 -9.71
N GLU A 201 -12.52 -18.10 -8.64
CA GLU A 201 -12.13 -17.69 -7.29
C GLU A 201 -10.61 -17.41 -7.19
N TRP A 202 -10.26 -16.25 -6.64
CA TRP A 202 -8.92 -15.78 -6.32
C TRP A 202 -8.90 -15.37 -4.85
N LEU A 203 -8.08 -16.04 -4.05
CA LEU A 203 -8.03 -15.85 -2.61
C LEU A 203 -7.04 -14.74 -2.26
N GLY A 204 -7.33 -14.00 -1.21
CA GLY A 204 -6.45 -12.94 -0.74
C GLY A 204 -7.04 -12.24 0.46
N THR A 205 -6.23 -11.39 1.06
CA THR A 205 -6.61 -10.46 2.10
C THR A 205 -5.68 -9.27 2.01
N THR A 206 -6.14 -8.12 2.44
CA THR A 206 -5.37 -6.88 2.49
C THR A 206 -5.70 -6.13 3.78
N THR A 207 -4.75 -5.36 4.27
CA THR A 207 -5.02 -4.24 5.19
C THR A 207 -5.46 -3.04 4.35
N SER A 208 -6.03 -2.01 4.99
CA SER A 208 -6.40 -0.76 4.33
C SER A 208 -6.31 0.43 5.29
N ALA A 209 -5.60 1.49 4.88
CA ALA A 209 -5.58 2.78 5.55
C ALA A 209 -5.92 3.87 4.54
N THR A 210 -7.03 4.55 4.78
CA THR A 210 -7.59 5.53 3.86
C THR A 210 -7.98 6.82 4.57
N ALA A 211 -7.90 7.92 3.84
CA ALA A 211 -8.24 9.25 4.33
C ALA A 211 -9.09 10.01 3.31
N ILE A 212 -10.15 10.67 3.78
CA ILE A 212 -11.00 11.54 2.97
C ILE A 212 -10.97 12.94 3.59
N LEU A 213 -10.56 13.93 2.80
CA LEU A 213 -10.65 15.34 3.13
C LEU A 213 -12.05 15.86 2.81
N HIS A 214 -12.77 16.19 3.87
CA HIS A 214 -14.05 16.87 3.82
C HIS A 214 -13.94 18.24 4.46
N TRP A 215 -15.07 18.95 4.56
CA TRP A 215 -15.14 20.22 5.28
C TRP A 215 -16.50 20.38 5.93
N ASN A 216 -16.52 21.13 7.03
CA ASN A 216 -17.74 21.52 7.71
C ASN A 216 -17.93 23.03 7.61
N LYS A 217 -19.19 23.46 7.54
CA LYS A 217 -19.58 24.86 7.70
C LYS A 217 -20.01 25.10 9.14
N GLU A 218 -19.30 25.99 9.82
CA GLU A 218 -19.65 26.45 11.16
C GLU A 218 -20.84 27.43 11.11
N GLN A 219 -21.44 27.72 12.28
CA GLN A 219 -22.61 28.61 12.38
C GLN A 219 -22.35 30.04 11.89
N ASP A 220 -21.10 30.50 11.99
CA ASP A 220 -20.63 31.80 11.51
C ASP A 220 -20.37 31.83 9.98
N GLY A 221 -20.54 30.70 9.30
CA GLY A 221 -20.28 30.53 7.87
C GLY A 221 -18.84 30.15 7.53
N THR A 222 -17.95 30.06 8.52
CA THR A 222 -16.54 29.64 8.34
C THR A 222 -16.48 28.18 7.88
N GLN A 223 -15.69 27.92 6.84
CA GLN A 223 -15.42 26.57 6.37
C GLN A 223 -14.16 26.05 7.06
N LYS A 224 -14.24 24.86 7.68
CA LYS A 224 -13.10 24.20 8.33
C LYS A 224 -12.88 22.82 7.72
N PRO A 225 -11.63 22.43 7.42
CA PRO A 225 -11.36 21.11 6.88
C PRO A 225 -11.49 20.04 7.97
N LEU A 226 -12.03 18.89 7.57
CA LEU A 226 -12.28 17.75 8.43
C LEU A 226 -11.80 16.49 7.72
N LEU A 227 -10.88 15.77 8.35
CA LEU A 227 -10.35 14.52 7.84
C LEU A 227 -11.13 13.34 8.41
N TYR A 228 -11.60 12.45 7.52
CA TYR A 228 -12.13 11.15 7.89
C TYR A 228 -11.05 10.10 7.63
N VAL A 229 -10.60 9.42 8.67
CA VAL A 229 -9.57 8.37 8.60
C VAL A 229 -10.21 7.04 8.88
N THR A 230 -10.06 6.09 7.96
CA THR A 230 -10.54 4.71 8.13
C THR A 230 -9.36 3.76 8.06
N ASN A 231 -9.16 2.97 9.11
CA ASN A 231 -8.11 1.96 9.16
C ASN A 231 -8.69 0.57 9.39
N LEU A 232 -8.11 -0.41 8.70
CA LEU A 232 -8.39 -1.84 8.76
C LEU A 232 -7.06 -2.60 8.68
N GLY A 233 -6.53 -3.03 9.83
CA GLY A 233 -5.22 -3.68 9.94
C GLY A 233 -4.16 -2.84 10.65
N ASP A 234 -2.90 -3.02 10.25
CA ASP A 234 -1.71 -2.48 10.94
C ASP A 234 -1.02 -1.32 10.19
N LEU A 235 -1.70 -0.76 9.18
CA LEU A 235 -1.24 0.40 8.44
C LEU A 235 -1.32 1.67 9.29
N ALA A 236 -0.48 2.66 9.00
CA ALA A 236 -0.44 3.91 9.77
C ALA A 236 -0.92 5.11 8.97
N LEU A 237 -1.69 5.97 9.65
CA LEU A 237 -1.96 7.33 9.20
C LEU A 237 -1.55 8.34 10.28
N VAL A 238 -0.73 9.32 9.90
CA VAL A 238 -0.13 10.26 10.85
C VAL A 238 -0.52 11.69 10.51
N ARG A 239 -0.91 12.46 11.54
CA ARG A 239 -1.04 13.91 11.49
C ARG A 239 0.06 14.56 12.33
N LEU A 240 0.83 15.47 11.75
CA LEU A 240 2.00 16.06 12.41
C LEU A 240 1.68 16.95 13.64
N SER A 241 0.43 17.41 13.80
CA SER A 241 0.03 18.24 14.95
C SER A 241 -0.53 17.45 16.15
N HIS A 242 -1.01 16.20 15.96
CA HIS A 242 -1.39 15.25 17.01
C HIS A 242 -1.24 13.83 16.46
N ALA A 243 -0.31 13.05 17.02
CA ALA A 243 -0.10 11.66 16.60
C ALA A 243 -1.27 10.78 17.07
N ALA A 244 -2.03 10.22 16.13
CA ALA A 244 -3.11 9.28 16.41
C ALA A 244 -2.85 8.00 15.61
N TRP A 245 -2.52 6.92 16.32
CA TRP A 245 -2.21 5.62 15.73
C TRP A 245 -3.33 4.65 16.06
N HIS A 246 -3.83 3.93 15.06
CA HIS A 246 -4.91 2.98 15.22
C HIS A 246 -4.48 1.64 14.62
N LYS A 247 -4.74 0.55 15.36
CA LYS A 247 -4.58 -0.85 14.91
C LYS A 247 -5.96 -1.51 14.95
N GLN A 248 -6.24 -2.50 14.08
CA GLN A 248 -7.09 -3.71 14.30
C GLN A 248 -7.92 -4.22 13.07
N TYR A 249 -8.34 -5.51 13.14
CA TYR A 249 -8.58 -6.62 12.17
C TYR A 249 -9.58 -6.52 10.97
N ARG A 250 -10.10 -7.67 10.48
CA ARG A 250 -10.29 -8.09 9.07
C ARG A 250 -11.63 -7.73 8.40
N HIS A 251 -12.66 -7.27 9.12
CA HIS A 251 -13.99 -7.00 8.56
C HIS A 251 -14.36 -5.52 8.72
N PRO A 252 -14.62 -4.76 7.64
CA PRO A 252 -14.85 -3.33 7.72
C PRO A 252 -15.91 -2.91 8.75
N ARG A 253 -17.12 -3.50 8.71
CA ARG A 253 -18.19 -3.13 9.67
C ARG A 253 -17.92 -3.50 11.13
N LYS A 254 -17.04 -4.46 11.41
CA LYS A 254 -16.79 -4.94 12.78
C LYS A 254 -15.50 -4.37 13.35
N ASP A 255 -14.51 -4.20 12.49
CA ASP A 255 -13.12 -4.05 12.87
C ASP A 255 -12.54 -2.72 12.38
N ALA A 256 -13.16 -2.03 11.41
CA ALA A 256 -12.63 -0.75 10.95
C ALA A 256 -12.75 0.33 12.02
N VAL A 257 -11.67 1.08 12.20
CA VAL A 257 -11.63 2.23 13.09
C VAL A 257 -11.82 3.49 12.25
N LEU A 258 -12.90 4.23 12.56
CA LEU A 258 -13.17 5.55 11.97
C LEU A 258 -12.79 6.66 12.95
N SER A 259 -11.86 7.51 12.54
CA SER A 259 -11.47 8.71 13.28
C SER A 259 -11.83 9.96 12.48
N LYS A 260 -12.48 10.93 13.13
CA LYS A 260 -12.76 12.25 12.57
C LYS A 260 -11.80 13.26 13.18
N ILE A 261 -10.96 13.87 12.37
CA ILE A 261 -9.87 14.73 12.82
C ILE A 261 -10.05 16.11 12.19
N ALA A 262 -10.28 17.13 13.01
CA ALA A 262 -10.25 18.51 12.53
C ALA A 262 -8.83 18.87 12.13
N VAL A 263 -8.61 19.25 10.87
CA VAL A 263 -7.29 19.63 10.35
C VAL A 263 -7.24 21.13 10.07
N GLN A 264 -6.04 21.63 9.85
CA GLN A 264 -5.76 23.01 9.46
C GLN A 264 -5.04 23.03 8.11
N GLU A 265 -5.00 24.20 7.49
CA GLU A 265 -4.13 24.42 6.35
C GLU A 265 -2.68 24.10 6.73
N ASP A 266 -1.95 23.47 5.81
CA ASP A 266 -0.59 22.96 5.96
C ASP A 266 -0.40 21.77 6.90
N ASP A 267 -1.45 21.25 7.55
CA ASP A 267 -1.35 19.94 8.20
C ASP A 267 -0.99 18.86 7.16
N VAL A 268 0.01 18.05 7.51
CA VAL A 268 0.44 16.91 6.70
C VAL A 268 -0.19 15.63 7.23
N VAL A 269 -0.70 14.83 6.30
CA VAL A 269 -1.29 13.51 6.49
C VAL A 269 -0.40 12.50 5.76
N LEU A 270 0.03 11.47 6.48
CA LEU A 270 0.81 10.36 5.91
C LEU A 270 -0.09 9.13 5.80
N ALA A 271 -0.03 8.35 4.73
CA ALA A 271 -0.55 6.99 4.69
C ALA A 271 0.60 6.05 4.30
N LEU A 272 0.90 5.06 5.14
CA LEU A 272 2.14 4.29 5.10
C LEU A 272 1.87 2.78 5.16
N SER A 273 2.57 1.99 4.34
CA SER A 273 2.59 0.53 4.46
C SER A 273 3.32 0.04 5.71
N ASP A 274 3.11 -1.22 6.10
CA ASP A 274 3.86 -1.84 7.19
C ASP A 274 5.37 -1.89 6.88
N GLY A 275 5.77 -1.94 5.61
CA GLY A 275 7.15 -1.82 5.15
C GLY A 275 7.87 -0.55 5.63
N VAL A 276 7.14 0.51 6.00
CA VAL A 276 7.70 1.68 6.70
C VAL A 276 7.72 1.43 8.21
N MET A 277 6.56 1.07 8.79
CA MET A 277 6.35 1.02 10.25
C MET A 277 7.02 -0.17 10.94
N ASP A 278 7.44 -1.17 10.19
CA ASP A 278 8.27 -2.28 10.67
C ASP A 278 9.76 -1.94 10.68
N ASN A 279 10.16 -0.86 9.99
CA ASN A 279 11.55 -0.44 9.84
C ASN A 279 11.87 0.90 10.51
N LEU A 280 10.85 1.73 10.82
CA LEU A 280 11.03 3.02 11.50
C LEU A 280 10.06 3.15 12.67
N TRP A 281 10.54 3.63 13.81
CA TRP A 281 9.66 4.00 14.91
C TRP A 281 8.90 5.30 14.58
N GLU A 282 7.75 5.48 15.25
CA GLU A 282 6.87 6.65 15.07
C GLU A 282 7.60 8.00 15.16
N HIS A 283 8.52 8.12 16.12
CA HIS A 283 9.29 9.33 16.35
C HIS A 283 10.34 9.58 15.25
N GLU A 284 10.86 8.52 14.62
CA GLU A 284 11.77 8.64 13.49
C GLU A 284 11.02 9.05 12.22
N VAL A 285 9.85 8.48 11.97
CA VAL A 285 8.97 8.91 10.86
C VAL A 285 8.67 10.40 10.99
N LEU A 286 8.27 10.86 12.18
CA LEU A 286 8.01 12.27 12.45
C LEU A 286 9.26 13.13 12.21
N LYS A 287 10.41 12.70 12.72
CA LYS A 287 11.68 13.42 12.56
C LYS A 287 12.08 13.55 11.09
N VAL A 288 12.04 12.45 10.33
CA VAL A 288 12.38 12.45 8.90
C VAL A 288 11.48 13.42 8.15
N VAL A 289 10.16 13.35 8.37
CA VAL A 289 9.21 14.24 7.70
C VAL A 289 9.46 15.71 8.03
N MET A 290 9.66 16.04 9.31
CA MET A 290 9.93 17.42 9.72
C MET A 290 11.26 17.95 9.16
N ASP A 291 12.33 17.16 9.24
CA ASP A 291 13.65 17.54 8.72
C ASP A 291 13.62 17.72 7.19
N SER A 292 12.89 16.85 6.47
CA SER A 292 12.71 16.96 5.01
C SER A 292 11.93 18.22 4.62
N ILE A 293 10.88 18.58 5.36
CA ILE A 293 10.12 19.82 5.11
C ILE A 293 11.03 21.05 5.30
N VAL A 294 11.74 21.12 6.43
CA VAL A 294 12.65 22.24 6.74
C VAL A 294 13.76 22.35 5.69
N THR A 295 14.33 21.21 5.28
CA THR A 295 15.38 21.17 4.25
C THR A 295 14.86 21.70 2.91
N TRP A 296 13.70 21.21 2.47
CA TRP A 296 13.09 21.62 1.20
C TRP A 296 12.75 23.12 1.18
N GLU A 297 12.21 23.66 2.28
CA GLU A 297 11.89 25.09 2.41
C GLU A 297 13.15 25.96 2.42
N GLY A 298 14.18 25.54 3.16
CA GLY A 298 15.46 26.24 3.25
C GLY A 298 16.19 26.33 1.91
N GLU A 299 16.19 25.25 1.12
CA GLU A 299 16.83 25.22 -0.20
C GLU A 299 16.10 26.07 -1.24
N ARG A 300 14.76 26.17 -1.15
CA ARG A 300 13.98 27.10 -1.99
C ARG A 300 14.23 28.56 -1.64
N ALA A 301 14.40 28.89 -0.36
CA ALA A 301 14.66 30.26 0.09
C ALA A 301 16.08 30.73 -0.28
N GLU A 302 17.07 29.83 -0.23
CA GLU A 302 18.46 30.12 -0.57
C GLU A 302 19.07 29.05 -1.50
N PRO A 303 18.86 29.14 -2.83
CA PRO A 303 19.32 28.12 -3.80
C PRO A 303 20.86 28.04 -3.98
N LYS A 304 21.63 28.71 -3.11
CA LYS A 304 23.11 28.75 -3.12
C LYS A 304 23.76 27.39 -2.86
N ASN A 305 23.00 26.42 -2.33
CA ASN A 305 23.46 25.07 -1.96
C ASN A 305 22.86 23.93 -2.80
N ALA A 306 22.36 24.20 -4.02
CA ALA A 306 21.78 23.18 -4.91
C ALA A 306 22.69 21.96 -5.21
N ALA A 307 23.98 22.02 -4.86
CA ALA A 307 24.92 20.91 -4.98
C ALA A 307 24.81 19.86 -3.86
N LYS A 308 24.14 20.13 -2.73
CA LYS A 308 24.01 19.17 -1.62
C LYS A 308 22.94 18.11 -1.87
N HIS A 309 21.84 18.48 -2.52
CA HIS A 309 20.73 17.57 -2.85
C HIS A 309 20.38 17.66 -4.34
N PRO A 310 21.18 17.05 -5.24
CA PRO A 310 20.99 17.14 -6.70
C PRO A 310 19.68 16.52 -7.22
N HIS A 311 18.91 15.87 -6.35
CA HIS A 311 17.64 15.22 -6.65
C HIS A 311 16.44 15.82 -5.91
N LEU A 312 16.56 17.04 -5.36
CA LEU A 312 15.45 17.75 -4.72
C LEU A 312 14.26 17.82 -5.72
N SER A 313 13.09 17.36 -5.29
CA SER A 313 11.88 17.47 -6.10
C SER A 313 11.34 18.90 -6.04
N ASP A 314 10.81 19.39 -7.16
CA ASP A 314 10.09 20.67 -7.18
C ASP A 314 8.83 20.65 -6.31
N ASP A 315 8.32 19.46 -5.97
CA ASP A 315 7.18 19.24 -5.08
C ASP A 315 7.63 18.81 -3.68
N ARG A 316 7.14 19.53 -2.65
CA ARG A 316 7.50 19.27 -1.25
C ARG A 316 7.14 17.86 -0.81
N ASN A 317 5.94 17.41 -1.15
CA ASN A 317 5.40 16.14 -0.64
C ASN A 317 6.05 14.96 -1.35
N VAL A 318 6.41 15.11 -2.63
CA VAL A 318 7.25 14.10 -3.33
C VAL A 318 8.63 14.00 -2.71
N TYR A 319 9.26 15.12 -2.35
CA TYR A 319 10.55 15.10 -1.67
C TYR A 319 10.47 14.39 -0.31
N VAL A 320 9.50 14.78 0.53
CA VAL A 320 9.25 14.14 1.83
C VAL A 320 8.97 12.63 1.69
N ALA A 321 8.15 12.24 0.71
CA ALA A 321 7.83 10.83 0.49
C ALA A 321 9.08 10.01 0.14
N ARG A 322 9.97 10.56 -0.68
CA ARG A 322 11.22 9.91 -1.09
C ARG A 322 12.21 9.77 0.07
N GLU A 323 12.41 10.82 0.86
CA GLU A 323 13.31 10.77 2.02
C GLU A 323 12.81 9.74 3.06
N LEU A 324 11.49 9.68 3.29
CA LEU A 324 10.91 8.68 4.20
C LEU A 324 11.04 7.25 3.66
N LEU A 325 10.85 7.06 2.35
CA LEU A 325 11.09 5.77 1.70
C LEU A 325 12.56 5.35 1.81
N ASP A 326 13.49 6.26 1.54
CA ASP A 326 14.93 5.98 1.58
C ASP A 326 15.38 5.64 3.01
N ALA A 327 14.84 6.32 4.02
CA ALA A 327 15.08 6.01 5.44
C ALA A 327 14.59 4.59 5.79
N ALA A 328 13.35 4.25 5.44
CA ALA A 328 12.79 2.94 5.71
C ALA A 328 13.53 1.83 4.96
N LEU A 329 13.85 2.06 3.68
CA LEU A 329 14.57 1.10 2.84
C LEU A 329 15.99 0.84 3.34
N THR A 330 16.67 1.87 3.86
CA THR A 330 18.01 1.74 4.45
C THR A 330 17.98 0.77 5.63
N ILE A 331 17.01 0.89 6.54
CA ILE A 331 16.84 -0.03 7.67
C ILE A 331 16.41 -1.42 7.18
N ALA A 332 15.45 -1.49 6.26
CA ALA A 332 14.94 -2.74 5.71
C ALA A 332 16.02 -3.64 5.06
N GLN A 333 17.07 -3.03 4.52
CA GLN A 333 18.19 -3.72 3.86
C GLN A 333 19.31 -4.11 4.83
N ASP A 334 19.34 -3.55 6.04
CA ASP A 334 20.40 -3.83 7.02
C ASP A 334 20.01 -5.04 7.89
N PRO A 335 20.71 -6.18 7.75
CA PRO A 335 20.45 -7.38 8.54
C PRO A 335 20.84 -7.24 10.02
N PHE A 336 21.50 -6.14 10.41
CA PHE A 336 21.92 -5.86 11.79
C PHE A 336 21.24 -4.62 12.38
N ALA A 337 20.33 -3.98 11.65
CA ALA A 337 19.62 -2.82 12.18
C ALA A 337 18.67 -3.21 13.32
N GLU A 338 18.60 -2.33 14.32
CA GLU A 338 17.50 -2.34 15.27
C GLU A 338 16.26 -1.80 14.56
N SER A 339 15.14 -2.50 14.68
CA SER A 339 13.90 -2.13 14.00
C SER A 339 12.67 -2.45 14.87
N PRO A 340 11.54 -1.74 14.69
CA PRO A 340 10.28 -2.10 15.35
C PRO A 340 9.86 -3.56 15.08
N PHE A 341 10.16 -4.10 13.89
CA PHE A 341 9.89 -5.49 13.57
C PHE A 341 10.74 -6.46 14.40
N MET A 342 12.04 -6.20 14.51
CA MET A 342 12.94 -6.97 15.37
C MET A 342 12.45 -6.97 16.82
N GLU A 343 12.10 -5.79 17.36
CA GLU A 343 11.60 -5.64 18.73
C GLU A 343 10.34 -6.50 18.96
N LYS A 344 9.33 -6.39 18.08
CA LYS A 344 8.12 -7.22 18.14
C LYS A 344 8.42 -8.72 18.01
N ALA A 345 9.32 -9.11 17.12
CA ALA A 345 9.69 -10.52 16.92
C ALA A 345 10.32 -11.11 18.19
N VAL A 346 11.19 -10.34 18.86
CA VAL A 346 11.81 -10.74 20.13
C VAL A 346 10.77 -10.86 21.24
N GLU A 347 9.81 -9.93 21.34
CA GLU A 347 8.69 -10.01 22.30
C GLU A 347 7.82 -11.25 22.08
N GLU A 348 7.65 -11.69 20.83
CA GLU A 348 6.95 -12.93 20.46
C GLU A 348 7.81 -14.20 20.64
N GLY A 349 9.06 -14.05 21.09
CA GLY A 349 9.99 -15.16 21.34
C GLY A 349 10.70 -15.69 20.09
N LEU A 350 10.72 -14.93 19.01
CA LEU A 350 11.46 -15.22 17.79
C LEU A 350 12.82 -14.53 17.81
N ALA A 351 13.89 -15.29 17.58
CA ALA A 351 15.24 -14.75 17.45
C ALA A 351 15.48 -14.25 16.02
N ILE A 352 14.86 -13.12 15.67
CA ILE A 352 15.03 -12.43 14.39
C ILE A 352 15.76 -11.12 14.66
N GLU A 353 16.73 -10.78 13.81
CA GLU A 353 17.54 -9.55 13.88
C GLU A 353 17.46 -8.83 12.53
N GLY A 354 17.66 -7.51 12.54
CA GLY A 354 17.71 -6.68 11.33
C GLY A 354 16.37 -6.02 10.97
N GLY A 355 16.39 -5.30 9.85
CA GLY A 355 15.19 -4.76 9.21
C GLY A 355 14.35 -5.84 8.52
N LYS A 356 13.09 -5.49 8.22
CA LYS A 356 12.16 -6.32 7.46
C LYS A 356 12.10 -5.83 6.02
N MET A 357 12.69 -6.58 5.09
CA MET A 357 12.48 -6.31 3.67
C MET A 357 11.03 -6.61 3.28
N ASP A 358 10.29 -5.58 2.88
CA ASP A 358 8.91 -5.64 2.40
C ASP A 358 8.59 -4.62 1.30
N ASP A 359 7.35 -4.63 0.79
CA ASP A 359 6.86 -3.57 -0.08
C ASP A 359 6.72 -2.26 0.73
N ILE A 360 7.40 -1.20 0.31
CA ILE A 360 7.43 0.10 0.99
C ILE A 360 6.62 1.10 0.18
N SER A 361 5.49 1.53 0.73
CA SER A 361 4.58 2.48 0.11
C SER A 361 4.39 3.69 1.03
N VAL A 362 4.76 4.87 0.52
CA VAL A 362 4.66 6.14 1.23
C VAL A 362 3.75 7.09 0.44
N VAL A 363 2.68 7.56 1.08
CA VAL A 363 1.81 8.62 0.56
C VAL A 363 1.81 9.79 1.54
N VAL A 364 2.07 10.99 1.04
CA VAL A 364 2.13 12.25 1.78
C VAL A 364 1.11 13.21 1.18
N ALA A 365 0.26 13.80 2.02
CA ALA A 365 -0.73 14.77 1.61
C ALA A 365 -0.73 15.99 2.54
N SER A 366 -0.68 17.19 1.98
CA SER A 366 -0.79 18.44 2.73
C SER A 366 -2.16 19.06 2.48
N CYS A 367 -2.89 19.40 3.54
CA CYS A 367 -4.17 20.10 3.41
C CYS A 367 -3.94 21.54 2.96
N LYS A 368 -4.54 21.93 1.84
CA LYS A 368 -4.47 23.28 1.28
C LYS A 368 -5.85 23.86 1.07
N LYS A 369 -5.97 25.17 1.17
CA LYS A 369 -7.18 25.87 0.73
C LYS A 369 -7.18 25.95 -0.80
N SER A 370 -8.32 25.65 -1.41
CA SER A 370 -8.47 25.75 -2.85
C SER A 370 -8.57 27.21 -3.30
N ASP A 371 -7.82 27.56 -4.33
CA ASP A 371 -8.00 28.81 -5.05
C ASP A 371 -9.36 28.76 -5.78
N GLY A 372 -10.23 29.74 -5.50
CA GLY A 372 -11.63 29.81 -5.95
C GLY A 372 -11.84 29.59 -7.45
#